data_AF-A0A8D6SWE5-F1
#
_entry.id   AF-A0A8D6SWE5-F1
#
_cell.length_a   1.000
_cell.length_b   1.000
_cell.length_c   1.000
_cell.angle_alpha   90.00
_cell.angle_beta   90.00
_cell.angle_gamma   90.00
#
_symmetry.space_group_name_H-M   'P 1'
#
loop_
_entity.id
_entity.type
_entity.pdbx_description
1 polymer ?
#
loop_
_entity_poly.entity_id
_entity_poly.type
_entity_poly.pdbx_seq_one_letter_code
_entity_poly.pdbx_strand_id
1 'polypeptide(L)'
;MIRELLLIGIGGFIGAIFRFLISGIIPTKFNLPTGTLLVNLIGSFILGFLMYSSILLPISNEYKLLLGTGFCGALTTFSTFSYETFNLISEGLFLNALINISVNVLGCLIMVYFGRVVALAIFK
;
A
#
# COMPACT_ATOMS: atom_id res chain seq x y z
N MET A 1 25.23 2.03 3.27
CA MET A 1 24.61 1.65 4.55
C MET A 1 23.92 2.81 5.28
N ILE A 2 24.61 3.75 5.95
CA ILE A 2 23.92 4.82 6.73
C ILE A 2 22.96 5.63 5.85
N ARG A 3 23.41 6.04 4.66
CA ARG A 3 22.58 6.78 3.69
C ARG A 3 21.32 6.00 3.28
N GLU A 4 21.43 4.69 3.08
CA GLU A 4 20.30 3.82 2.71
C GLU A 4 19.29 3.71 3.86
N LEU A 5 19.77 3.55 5.09
CA LEU A 5 18.93 3.54 6.29
C LEU A 5 18.19 4.87 6.46
N LEU A 6 18.85 6.00 6.20
CA LEU A 6 18.21 7.31 6.24
C LEU A 6 17.12 7.44 5.17
N LEU A 7 17.36 6.97 3.94
CA LEU A 7 16.33 6.97 2.89
C LEU A 7 15.13 6.11 3.27
N ILE A 8 15.35 4.89 3.74
CA ILE A 8 14.27 4.01 4.23
C ILE A 8 13.52 4.68 5.38
N GLY A 9 14.23 5.27 6.33
CA GLY A 9 13.66 5.94 7.50
C GLY A 9 12.82 7.16 7.14
N ILE A 10 13.31 8.02 6.23
CA ILE A 10 12.57 9.20 5.75
C ILE A 10 11.30 8.76 5.01
N GLY A 11 11.43 7.82 4.08
CA GLY A 11 10.28 7.28 3.36
C GLY A 11 9.27 6.66 4.32
N GLY A 12 9.75 5.86 5.27
CA GLY A 12 8.94 5.19 6.27
C GLY A 12 8.19 6.15 7.19
N PHE A 13 8.85 7.22 7.66
CA PHE A 13 8.23 8.28 8.45
C PHE A 13 7.07 8.94 7.70
N ILE A 14 7.30 9.34 6.45
CA ILE A 14 6.27 9.98 5.61
C ILE A 14 5.12 9.01 5.32
N GLY A 15 5.45 7.76 4.95
CA GLY A 15 4.45 6.72 4.66
C GLY A 15 3.56 6.41 5.87
N ALA A 16 4.15 6.31 7.07
CA ALA A 16 3.41 6.09 8.30
C ALA A 16 2.49 7.27 8.66
N ILE A 17 2.94 8.51 8.46
CA ILE A 17 2.11 9.71 8.69
C ILE A 17 0.91 9.70 7.73
N PHE A 18 1.12 9.48 6.43
CA PHE A 18 0.00 9.42 5.50
C PHE A 18 -0.95 8.28 5.79
N ARG A 19 -0.44 7.10 6.19
CA ARG A 19 -1.30 6.02 6.64
C ARG A 19 -2.16 6.45 7.82
N PHE A 20 -1.56 7.06 8.84
CA PHE A 20 -2.29 7.55 10.01
C PHE A 20 -3.37 8.56 9.64
N LEU A 21 -3.03 9.56 8.81
CA LEU A 21 -3.97 10.60 8.38
C LEU A 21 -5.11 10.02 7.52
N ILE A 22 -4.78 9.21 6.51
CA ILE A 22 -5.79 8.63 5.61
C ILE A 22 -6.69 7.67 6.38
N SER A 23 -6.14 6.74 7.16
CA SER A 23 -6.94 5.81 7.96
C SER A 23 -7.77 6.51 9.04
N GLY A 24 -7.32 7.65 9.55
CA GLY A 24 -8.07 8.44 10.54
C GLY A 24 -9.18 9.32 9.96
N ILE A 25 -9.03 9.81 8.73
CA ILE A 25 -10.01 10.72 8.08
C ILE A 25 -11.06 9.92 7.30
N ILE A 26 -10.68 8.79 6.69
CA ILE A 26 -11.59 8.00 5.87
C ILE A 26 -12.48 7.14 6.77
N PRO A 27 -13.81 7.39 6.81
CA PRO A 27 -14.70 6.66 7.69
C PRO A 27 -14.90 5.24 7.16
N THR A 28 -15.09 4.29 8.08
CA THR A 28 -15.56 2.95 7.76
C THR A 28 -16.87 3.02 6.97
N LYS A 29 -16.98 2.28 5.86
CA LYS A 29 -18.22 2.19 5.08
C LYS A 29 -18.64 0.74 4.97
N PHE A 30 -19.94 0.46 5.12
CA PHE A 30 -20.48 -0.90 5.07
C PHE A 30 -19.76 -1.87 6.00
N ASN A 31 -19.37 -1.42 7.21
CA ASN A 31 -18.54 -2.17 8.16
C ASN A 31 -17.20 -2.68 7.60
N LEU A 32 -16.65 -2.01 6.58
CA LEU A 32 -15.32 -2.29 6.06
C LEU A 32 -14.34 -1.20 6.47
N PRO A 33 -13.09 -1.56 6.82
CA PRO A 33 -12.01 -0.63 7.13
C PRO A 33 -11.47 0.00 5.84
N THR A 34 -12.28 0.87 5.24
CA THR A 34 -12.02 1.56 3.97
C THR A 34 -10.76 2.40 3.97
N GLY A 35 -10.37 2.98 5.11
CA GLY A 35 -9.11 3.71 5.27
C GLY A 35 -7.90 2.80 5.04
N THR A 36 -7.87 1.65 5.72
CA THR A 36 -6.81 0.64 5.57
C THR A 36 -6.79 0.04 4.16
N LEU A 37 -7.96 -0.23 3.58
CA LEU A 37 -8.06 -0.66 2.18
C LEU A 37 -7.44 0.38 1.24
N LEU A 38 -7.80 1.66 1.40
CA LEU A 38 -7.34 2.73 0.51
C LEU A 38 -5.80 2.89 0.53
N VAL A 39 -5.19 2.91 1.71
CA VAL A 39 -3.72 3.02 1.82
C VAL A 39 -3.00 1.81 1.21
N ASN A 40 -3.56 0.60 1.38
CA ASN A 40 -3.03 -0.63 0.77
C ASN A 40 -3.11 -0.58 -0.76
N LEU A 41 -4.24 -0.13 -1.32
CA LEU A 41 -4.43 0.00 -2.77
C LEU A 41 -3.50 1.07 -3.37
N ILE A 42 -3.42 2.24 -2.75
CA ILE A 42 -2.55 3.35 -3.21
C ILE A 42 -1.08 2.92 -3.14
N GLY A 43 -0.63 2.37 -2.01
CA GLY A 43 0.75 1.93 -1.86
C GLY A 43 1.13 0.80 -2.83
N SER A 44 0.22 -0.14 -3.07
CA SER A 44 0.41 -1.21 -4.06
C SER A 44 0.54 -0.68 -5.49
N PHE A 45 -0.27 0.33 -5.86
CA PHE A 45 -0.14 1.01 -7.14
C PHE A 45 1.20 1.72 -7.30
N ILE A 46 1.59 2.54 -6.31
CA ILE A 46 2.85 3.30 -6.35
C ILE A 46 4.04 2.34 -6.44
N LEU A 47 4.04 1.26 -5.65
CA LEU A 47 5.10 0.26 -5.68
C LEU A 47 5.15 -0.46 -7.03
N GLY A 48 4.00 -0.87 -7.58
CA GLY A 48 3.92 -1.46 -8.91
C GLY A 48 4.49 -0.53 -9.97
N PHE A 49 4.01 0.71 -10.03
CA PHE A 49 4.52 1.72 -10.96
C PHE A 49 6.04 1.88 -10.84
N LEU A 50 6.55 2.12 -9.63
CA LEU A 50 7.99 2.32 -9.38
C LEU A 50 8.83 1.13 -9.87
N MET A 51 8.43 -0.10 -9.53
CA MET A 51 9.20 -1.30 -9.85
C MET A 51 9.22 -1.55 -11.36
N TYR A 52 8.09 -1.39 -12.05
CA TYR A 52 8.02 -1.60 -13.50
C TYR A 52 8.65 -0.45 -14.31
N SER A 53 8.56 0.80 -13.85
CA SER A 53 9.32 1.91 -14.45
C SER A 53 10.82 1.68 -14.37
N SER A 54 11.31 1.04 -13.30
CA SER A 54 12.74 0.75 -13.13
C SER A 54 13.29 -0.32 -14.08
N ILE A 55 12.43 -0.99 -14.84
CA ILE A 55 12.82 -1.92 -15.92
C ILE A 55 13.05 -1.14 -17.22
N LEU A 56 12.31 -0.06 -17.43
CA LEU A 56 12.34 0.76 -18.66
C LEU A 56 13.32 1.93 -18.56
N LEU A 57 13.57 2.42 -17.34
CA LEU A 57 14.45 3.54 -17.05
C LEU A 57 15.48 3.17 -15.98
N PRO A 58 16.67 3.80 -16.01
CA PRO A 58 17.70 3.62 -15.00
C PRO A 58 17.33 4.38 -13.70
N ILE A 59 16.27 3.92 -13.01
CA ILE A 59 15.89 4.45 -11.70
C ILE A 59 16.94 4.03 -10.68
N SER A 60 17.53 5.01 -9.98
CA SER A 60 18.55 4.76 -8.97
C SER A 60 17.99 3.92 -7.80
N ASN A 61 18.86 3.14 -7.18
CA ASN A 61 18.49 2.31 -6.02
C ASN A 61 17.96 3.15 -4.85
N GLU A 62 18.36 4.41 -4.77
CA GLU A 62 17.95 5.36 -3.73
C GLU A 62 16.44 5.62 -3.76
N TYR A 63 15.86 5.79 -4.95
CA TYR A 63 14.42 5.95 -5.11
C TYR A 63 13.67 4.67 -4.75
N LYS A 64 14.22 3.49 -5.05
CA LYS A 64 13.63 2.20 -4.67
C LYS A 64 13.58 2.03 -3.15
N LEU A 65 14.64 2.43 -2.45
CA LEU A 65 14.70 2.37 -0.99
C LEU A 65 13.78 3.41 -0.33
N LEU A 66 13.82 4.66 -0.79
CA LEU A 66 12.99 5.74 -0.27
C LEU A 66 11.49 5.47 -0.50
N LEU A 67 11.10 5.20 -1.74
CA LEU A 67 9.69 5.11 -2.13
C LEU A 67 9.13 3.70 -2.00
N GLY A 68 9.91 2.66 -2.33
CA GLY A 68 9.46 1.28 -2.26
C GLY A 68 9.50 0.76 -0.82
N THR A 69 10.71 0.56 -0.30
CA THR A 69 10.90 -0.02 1.04
C THR A 69 10.42 0.90 2.16
N GLY A 70 10.78 2.19 2.10
CA GLY A 70 10.39 3.18 3.11
C GLY A 70 8.90 3.54 2.99
N PHE A 71 8.57 4.36 1.99
CA PHE A 71 7.24 4.96 1.87
C PHE A 71 6.12 3.93 1.66
N CYS A 72 6.17 3.11 0.61
CA CYS A 72 5.12 2.12 0.36
C CYS A 72 5.09 1.04 1.45
N GLY A 73 6.26 0.64 1.97
CA GLY A 73 6.36 -0.30 3.08
C GLY A 73 5.66 0.18 4.35
N ALA A 74 5.72 1.48 4.67
CA ALA A 74 5.06 2.04 5.85
C ALA A 74 3.64 2.56 5.59
N LEU A 75 3.33 2.95 4.36
CA LEU A 75 2.00 3.38 3.92
C LEU A 75 1.02 2.19 3.90
N THR A 76 1.48 1.04 3.43
CA THR A 76 0.68 -0.20 3.43
C THR A 76 0.81 -0.91 4.77
N THR A 77 -0.18 -1.74 5.12
CA THR A 77 -0.17 -2.46 6.40
C THR A 77 -0.93 -3.78 6.32
N PHE A 78 -0.20 -4.89 6.42
CA PHE A 78 -0.82 -6.21 6.54
C PHE A 78 -1.33 -6.50 7.97
N SER A 79 -0.64 -6.01 9.01
CA SER A 79 -1.01 -6.26 10.40
C SER A 79 -2.33 -5.59 10.79
N THR A 80 -2.50 -4.31 10.47
CA THR A 80 -3.77 -3.58 10.71
C THR A 80 -4.94 -4.24 9.96
N PHE A 81 -4.76 -4.54 8.66
CA PHE A 81 -5.74 -5.29 7.87
C PHE A 81 -6.13 -6.62 8.52
N SER A 82 -5.15 -7.37 9.02
CA SER A 82 -5.39 -8.66 9.68
C SER A 82 -6.16 -8.51 10.98
N TYR A 83 -5.80 -7.53 11.81
CA TYR A 83 -6.49 -7.20 13.06
C TYR A 83 -7.94 -6.79 12.81
N GLU A 84 -8.19 -5.87 11.87
CA GLU A 84 -9.54 -5.42 11.53
C GLU A 84 -10.39 -6.57 10.97
N THR A 85 -9.80 -7.42 10.13
CA THR A 85 -10.48 -8.63 9.61
C THR A 85 -10.87 -9.58 10.74
N PHE A 86 -9.95 -9.81 11.69
CA PHE A 86 -10.25 -10.66 12.84
C PHE A 86 -11.29 -10.05 13.78
N ASN A 87 -11.32 -8.72 13.90
CA ASN A 87 -12.35 -8.02 14.64
C ASN A 87 -13.74 -8.23 14.01
N LEU A 88 -13.86 -8.14 12.67
CA LEU A 88 -15.11 -8.46 11.96
C LEU A 88 -15.57 -9.90 12.21
N ILE A 89 -14.63 -10.86 12.24
CA ILE A 89 -14.93 -12.26 12.56
C ILE A 89 -15.44 -12.38 14.00
N SER A 90 -14.79 -11.70 14.95
CA SER A 90 -15.15 -11.73 16.37
C SER A 90 -16.53 -11.10 16.63
N GLU A 91 -16.94 -10.13 15.81
CA GLU A 91 -18.26 -9.50 15.82
C GLU A 91 -19.33 -10.33 15.07
N GLY A 92 -18.99 -11.49 14.51
CA GLY A 92 -19.90 -12.34 13.73
C GLY A 92 -20.17 -11.85 12.31
N LEU A 93 -19.46 -10.81 11.85
CA LEU A 93 -19.57 -10.22 10.51
C LEU A 93 -18.73 -10.97 9.48
N PHE A 94 -18.95 -12.29 9.35
CA PHE A 94 -18.14 -13.17 8.49
C PHE A 94 -18.13 -12.75 7.01
N LEU A 95 -19.26 -12.27 6.49
CA LEU A 95 -19.35 -11.81 5.10
C LEU A 95 -18.45 -10.58 4.89
N ASN A 96 -18.47 -9.61 5.80
CA ASN A 96 -17.63 -8.41 5.73
C ASN A 96 -16.15 -8.78 5.87
N ALA A 97 -15.80 -9.73 6.73
CA ALA A 97 -14.43 -10.24 6.83
C ALA A 97 -13.95 -10.86 5.50
N LEU A 98 -14.77 -11.72 4.88
CA LEU A 98 -14.47 -12.33 3.58
C LEU A 98 -14.33 -11.27 2.47
N ILE A 99 -15.22 -10.28 2.47
CA ILE A 99 -15.12 -9.14 1.55
C ILE A 99 -13.82 -8.41 1.79
N ASN A 100 -13.51 -8.01 3.03
CA ASN A 100 -12.29 -7.26 3.36
C ASN A 100 -11.02 -7.98 2.89
N ILE A 101 -10.93 -9.30 3.10
CA ILE A 101 -9.84 -10.14 2.58
C ILE A 101 -9.79 -10.05 1.05
N SER A 102 -10.92 -10.30 0.39
CA SER A 102 -11.00 -10.38 -1.06
C SER A 102 -10.64 -9.06 -1.74
N VAL A 103 -11.21 -7.93 -1.30
CA VAL A 103 -10.91 -6.62 -1.90
C VAL A 103 -9.49 -6.15 -1.59
N ASN A 104 -8.92 -6.45 -0.41
CA ASN A 104 -7.52 -6.13 -0.16
C ASN A 104 -6.60 -6.94 -1.06
N VAL A 105 -6.73 -8.27 -1.08
CA VAL A 105 -5.82 -9.13 -1.85
C VAL A 105 -5.98 -8.89 -3.35
N LEU A 106 -7.20 -9.02 -3.89
CA LEU A 106 -7.43 -8.86 -5.32
C LEU A 106 -7.22 -7.41 -5.75
N GLY A 107 -7.70 -6.45 -4.97
CA GLY A 107 -7.52 -5.03 -5.27
C GLY A 107 -6.05 -4.62 -5.30
N CYS A 108 -5.24 -5.06 -4.34
CA CYS A 108 -3.80 -4.74 -4.35
C CYS A 108 -3.10 -5.34 -5.58
N LEU A 109 -3.41 -6.59 -5.94
CA LEU A 109 -2.87 -7.21 -7.16
C LEU A 109 -3.27 -6.44 -8.43
N ILE A 110 -4.54 -6.03 -8.52
CA ILE A 110 -5.05 -5.18 -9.61
C ILE A 110 -4.31 -3.84 -9.65
N MET A 111 -4.09 -3.21 -8.49
CA MET A 111 -3.39 -1.92 -8.42
C MET A 111 -1.91 -2.03 -8.81
N VAL A 112 -1.22 -3.12 -8.44
CA VAL A 112 0.13 -3.40 -8.95
C VAL A 112 0.13 -3.55 -10.48
N TYR A 113 -0.82 -4.30 -11.02
CA TYR A 113 -0.97 -4.46 -12.46
C TYR A 113 -1.28 -3.12 -13.16
N PHE A 114 -2.14 -2.31 -12.57
CA PHE A 114 -2.44 -0.98 -13.10
C PHE A 114 -1.22 -0.07 -13.08
N GLY A 115 -0.43 -0.11 -12.00
CA GLY A 115 0.87 0.59 -11.92
C GLY A 115 1.82 0.16 -13.04
N ARG A 116 1.90 -1.13 -13.35
CA ARG A 116 2.65 -1.66 -14.49
C ARG A 116 2.17 -1.08 -15.83
N VAL A 117 0.85 -1.09 -16.07
CA VAL A 117 0.27 -0.59 -17.32
C VAL A 117 0.60 0.89 -17.50
N VAL A 118 0.46 1.70 -16.45
CA VAL A 118 0.79 3.12 -16.48
C VAL A 118 2.29 3.33 -16.74
N ALA A 119 3.17 2.57 -16.08
CA ALA A 119 4.61 2.66 -16.33
C ALA A 119 4.96 2.37 -17.80
N LEU A 120 4.35 1.33 -18.39
CA LEU A 120 4.55 0.99 -19.80
C LEU A 120 3.99 2.07 -20.74
N ALA A 121 2.83 2.65 -20.43
CA ALA A 121 2.22 3.67 -21.28
C ALA A 121 3.02 4.99 -21.32
N ILE A 122 3.77 5.30 -20.25
CA ILE A 122 4.55 6.55 -20.15
C ILE A 122 5.97 6.38 -20.72
N PHE A 123 6.60 5.22 -20.51
CA PHE A 123 8.04 5.04 -20.76
C PHE A 123 8.37 4.09 -21.91
N LYS A 124 7.37 3.56 -22.61
CA LYS A 124 7.55 2.75 -23.83
C LYS A 124 7.05 3.51 -25.04
#